data_AF-A0A172TWT0-F1
#
_entry.id   AF-A0A172TWT0-F1
#
_cell.length_a   1.000
_cell.length_b   1.000
_cell.length_c   1.000
_cell.angle_alpha   90.00
_cell.angle_beta   90.00
_cell.angle_gamma   90.00
#
_symmetry.space_group_name_H-M   'P 1'
#
loop_
_entity.id
_entity.type
_entity.pdbx_description
1 polymer ?
#
loop_
_entity_poly.entity_id
_entity_poly.type
_entity_poly.pdbx_seq_one_letter_code
_entity_poly.pdbx_strand_id
1 'polypeptide(L)'
;MNSKITTVSIAVPYKSSGGVIHQHQVDFEFYKVDGHYSLRPCLDAAELQLANLPPELRFVMESGKPVSLRGKIDGNLHVIQDAVVLLKEQRHL
;
A
#
# COMPACT_ATOMS: atom_id res chain seq x y z
N MET A 1 -7.85 -0.29 -18.68
CA MET A 1 -7.99 1.12 -18.23
C MET A 1 -7.42 1.22 -16.81
N ASN A 2 -6.72 2.31 -16.45
CA ASN A 2 -6.31 2.56 -15.06
C ASN A 2 -7.29 3.54 -14.42
N SER A 3 -8.08 3.09 -13.44
CA SER A 3 -9.08 3.93 -12.77
C SER A 3 -8.73 4.06 -11.30
N LYS A 4 -8.54 5.31 -10.83
CA LYS A 4 -8.45 5.61 -9.40
C LYS A 4 -9.77 5.23 -8.74
N ILE A 5 -9.69 4.44 -7.68
CA ILE A 5 -10.83 3.97 -6.89
C ILE A 5 -11.09 4.95 -5.73
N THR A 6 -10.05 5.20 -4.93
CA THR A 6 -10.13 6.01 -3.71
C THR A 6 -8.71 6.36 -3.23
N THR A 7 -8.61 7.08 -2.12
CA THR A 7 -7.38 7.26 -1.34
C THR A 7 -7.62 6.70 0.07
N VAL A 8 -6.64 6.00 0.63
CA VAL A 8 -6.67 5.45 2.00
C VAL A 8 -5.43 5.86 2.76
N SER A 9 -5.56 6.17 4.05
CA SER A 9 -4.42 6.52 4.91
C SER A 9 -4.02 5.31 5.74
N ILE A 10 -2.74 4.94 5.70
CA ILE A 10 -2.20 3.75 6.37
C ILE A 10 -0.96 4.15 7.17
N ALA A 11 -0.85 3.65 8.40
CA ALA A 11 0.36 3.81 9.20
C ALA A 11 1.49 2.92 8.66
N VAL A 12 2.62 3.52 8.30
CA VAL A 12 3.81 2.81 7.82
C VAL A 12 5.04 3.18 8.64
N PRO A 13 6.02 2.27 8.80
CA PRO A 13 7.23 2.53 9.56
C PRO A 13 8.18 3.46 8.79
N TYR A 14 8.54 4.59 9.40
CA TYR A 14 9.60 5.47 8.94
C TYR A 14 10.87 5.24 9.76
N LYS A 15 11.99 5.03 9.08
CA LYS A 15 13.29 4.92 9.73
C LYS A 15 13.90 6.31 9.92
N SER A 16 14.16 6.67 11.17
CA SER A 16 14.84 7.92 11.53
C SER A 16 16.30 7.70 11.94
N SER A 17 17.05 8.80 12.05
CA SER A 17 18.44 8.79 12.50
C SER A 17 18.59 8.13 13.87
N GLY A 18 19.61 7.29 14.04
CA GLY A 18 19.79 6.49 15.25
C GLY A 18 19.02 5.16 15.27
N GLY A 19 18.32 4.80 14.19
CA GLY A 19 17.66 3.50 14.05
C GLY A 19 16.28 3.43 14.70
N VAL A 20 15.74 4.56 15.16
CA VAL A 20 14.39 4.63 15.74
C VAL A 20 13.35 4.55 14.63
N ILE A 21 12.35 3.68 14.81
CA ILE A 21 11.23 3.50 13.87
C ILE A 21 9.98 4.17 14.45
N HIS A 22 9.40 5.10 13.70
CA HIS A 22 8.14 5.75 14.05
C HIS A 22 7.06 5.34 13.05
N GLN A 23 5.82 5.25 13.51
CA GLN A 23 4.66 5.06 12.63
C GLN A 23 4.26 6.42 12.05
N HIS A 24 4.20 6.52 10.73
CA HIS A 24 3.75 7.72 10.03
C HIS A 24 2.51 7.38 9.20
N GLN A 25 1.50 8.24 9.25
CA GLN A 25 0.33 8.11 8.39
C GLN A 25 0.71 8.52 6.96
N VAL A 26 0.50 7.62 6.01
CA VAL A 26 0.79 7.85 4.59
C VAL A 26 -0.48 7.60 3.79
N ASP A 27 -0.80 8.54 2.91
CA ASP A 27 -1.90 8.39 1.98
C ASP A 27 -1.46 7.52 0.80
N PHE A 28 -2.31 6.57 0.43
CA PHE A 28 -2.14 5.72 -0.72
C PHE A 28 -3.31 5.91 -1.68
N GLU A 29 -3.00 6.22 -2.93
CA GLU A 29 -3.98 6.17 -4.00
C GLU A 29 -4.20 4.72 -4.44
N PHE A 30 -5.45 4.30 -4.43
CA PHE A 30 -5.85 2.96 -4.80
C PHE A 30 -6.32 2.96 -6.26
N TYR A 31 -5.69 2.14 -7.09
CA TYR A 31 -5.99 2.02 -8.52
C TYR A 31 -6.45 0.61 -8.88
N LYS A 32 -7.45 0.52 -9.76
CA LYS A 32 -7.79 -0.72 -10.48
C LYS A 32 -7.14 -0.67 -11.85
N VAL A 33 -6.24 -1.61 -12.11
CA VAL A 33 -5.56 -1.80 -13.40
C VAL A 33 -6.07 -3.12 -13.99
N ASP A 34 -6.10 -3.27 -15.32
CA ASP A 34 -6.60 -4.51 -15.93
C ASP A 34 -5.84 -5.72 -15.37
N GLY A 35 -6.58 -6.60 -14.67
CA GLY A 35 -6.07 -7.83 -14.05
C GLY A 35 -5.43 -7.69 -12.67
N HIS A 36 -5.26 -6.49 -12.10
CA HIS A 36 -4.65 -6.32 -10.76
C HIS A 36 -5.00 -4.97 -10.09
N TYR A 37 -4.57 -4.79 -8.85
CA TYR A 37 -4.67 -3.54 -8.11
C TYR A 37 -3.28 -2.96 -7.89
N SER A 38 -3.20 -1.63 -7.85
CA SER A 38 -1.97 -0.88 -7.54
C SER A 38 -2.27 0.14 -6.45
N LEU A 39 -1.45 0.13 -5.40
CA LEU A 39 -1.43 1.12 -4.33
C LEU A 39 -0.22 2.01 -4.53
N ARG A 40 -0.44 3.31 -4.67
CA ARG A 40 0.62 4.29 -4.87
C ARG A 40 0.71 5.20 -3.65
N PRO A 41 1.79 5.14 -2.86
CA PRO A 41 2.02 6.11 -1.80
C PRO A 41 2.12 7.53 -2.37
N CYS A 42 1.44 8.48 -1.74
CA CYS A 42 1.53 9.91 -2.01
C CYS A 42 2.79 10.50 -1.36
N LEU A 43 3.96 9.93 -1.68
CA LEU A 43 5.25 10.30 -1.10
C LEU A 43 6.24 10.68 -2.19
N ASP A 44 7.16 11.58 -1.87
CA ASP A 44 8.30 11.86 -2.75
C ASP A 44 9.38 10.77 -2.67
N ALA A 45 10.40 10.88 -3.53
CA ALA A 45 11.47 9.89 -3.60
C ALA A 45 12.29 9.76 -2.30
N ALA A 46 12.47 10.84 -1.54
CA ALA A 46 13.20 10.81 -0.27
C ALA A 46 12.36 10.15 0.83
N GLU A 47 11.07 10.49 0.89
CA GLU A 47 10.12 9.88 1.83
C GLU A 47 9.92 8.39 1.58
N LEU A 48 9.87 7.96 0.30
CA LEU A 48 9.83 6.54 -0.06
C LEU A 48 11.04 5.76 0.48
N GLN A 49 12.23 6.36 0.44
CA GLN A 49 13.43 5.74 1.00
C GLN A 49 13.36 5.62 2.52
N LEU A 50 12.86 6.65 3.21
CA LEU A 50 12.69 6.63 4.67
C LEU A 50 11.64 5.61 5.12
N ALA A 51 10.56 5.47 4.35
CA ALA A 51 9.48 4.51 4.60
C ALA A 51 9.80 3.08 4.10
N ASN A 52 10.91 2.90 3.38
CA ASN A 52 11.26 1.65 2.69
C ASN A 52 10.11 1.10 1.81
N LEU A 53 9.40 2.01 1.15
CA LEU A 53 8.28 1.68 0.27
C LEU A 53 8.71 1.74 -1.21
N PRO A 54 8.27 0.80 -2.05
CA PRO A 54 8.37 0.97 -3.49
C PRO A 54 7.43 2.09 -3.96
N PRO A 55 7.63 2.62 -5.18
CA PRO A 55 6.74 3.63 -5.76
C PRO A 55 5.31 3.12 -5.99
N GLU A 56 5.12 1.80 -6.03
CA GLU A 56 3.80 1.18 -6.02
C GLU A 56 3.85 -0.24 -5.44
N LEU A 57 2.75 -0.63 -4.82
CA LEU A 57 2.48 -1.99 -4.34
C LEU A 57 1.40 -2.60 -5.23
N ARG A 58 1.76 -3.62 -6.00
CA ARG A 58 0.84 -4.29 -6.93
C ARG A 58 0.39 -5.64 -6.38
N PHE A 59 -0.89 -5.96 -6.48
CA PHE A 59 -1.46 -7.20 -5.95
C PHE A 59 -2.72 -7.63 -6.70
N VAL A 60 -3.07 -8.90 -6.57
CA VAL A 60 -4.34 -9.46 -7.04
C VAL A 60 -5.18 -9.92 -5.84
N MET A 61 -6.47 -10.09 -6.06
CA MET A 61 -7.37 -10.68 -5.05
C MET A 61 -7.60 -12.15 -5.41
N GLU A 62 -7.09 -13.05 -4.58
CA GLU A 62 -7.28 -14.50 -4.74
C GLU A 62 -8.00 -15.04 -3.50
N SER A 63 -9.12 -15.75 -3.72
CA SER A 63 -9.93 -16.31 -2.63
C SER A 63 -10.29 -15.28 -1.53
N GLY A 64 -10.55 -14.03 -1.93
CA GLY A 64 -10.92 -12.94 -1.03
C GLY A 64 -9.76 -12.28 -0.27
N LYS A 65 -8.51 -12.72 -0.49
CA LYS A 65 -7.30 -12.18 0.15
C LYS A 65 -6.39 -11.49 -0.88
N PRO A 66 -5.70 -10.39 -0.50
CA PRO A 66 -4.70 -9.81 -1.37
C PRO A 66 -3.44 -10.68 -1.44
N VAL A 67 -2.93 -10.87 -2.64
CA VAL A 67 -1.67 -11.57 -2.93
C VAL A 67 -0.75 -10.61 -3.68
N SER A 68 0.38 -10.25 -3.07
CA SER A 68 1.37 -9.36 -3.69
C SER A 68 1.94 -9.97 -4.97
N LEU A 69 2.03 -9.15 -6.02
CA LEU A 69 2.68 -9.50 -7.28
C LEU A 69 4.21 -9.42 -7.20
N ARG A 70 4.78 -8.89 -6.10
CA ARG A 70 6.23 -8.90 -5.87
C ARG A 70 6.75 -10.27 -5.40
N GLY A 71 5.85 -11.18 -5.02
CA GLY A 71 6.16 -12.55 -4.61
C GLY A 71 5.87 -12.81 -3.13
N LYS A 72 6.26 -14.01 -2.66
CA LYS A 72 5.93 -14.52 -1.31
C LYS A 72 6.60 -13.77 -0.16
N ILE A 73 7.70 -13.05 -0.42
CA ILE A 73 8.49 -12.33 0.58
C ILE A 73 8.38 -10.83 0.29
N ASP A 74 7.15 -10.30 0.34
CA ASP A 74 6.92 -8.87 0.26
C ASP A 74 6.90 -8.26 1.66
N GLY A 75 7.94 -7.50 2.01
CA GLY A 75 8.04 -6.80 3.30
C GLY A 75 6.93 -5.78 3.54
N ASN A 76 6.21 -5.38 2.48
CA ASN A 76 5.13 -4.40 2.52
C ASN A 76 3.75 -5.05 2.33
N LEU A 77 3.64 -6.38 2.47
CA LEU A 77 2.36 -7.08 2.38
C LEU A 77 1.32 -6.59 3.40
N HIS A 78 1.76 -6.21 4.60
CA HIS A 78 0.89 -5.65 5.63
C HIS A 78 0.16 -4.39 5.15
N VAL A 79 0.85 -3.48 4.44
CA VAL A 79 0.25 -2.27 3.85
C VAL A 79 -0.85 -2.64 2.85
N ILE A 80 -0.62 -3.66 2.02
CA ILE A 80 -1.63 -4.15 1.07
C ILE A 80 -2.86 -4.70 1.81
N GLN A 81 -2.64 -5.46 2.88
CA GLN A 81 -3.72 -6.03 3.69
C GLN A 81 -4.56 -4.93 4.35
N ASP A 82 -3.92 -3.95 4.98
CA ASP A 82 -4.58 -2.82 5.64
C ASP A 82 -5.38 -2.00 4.62
N ALA A 83 -4.80 -1.72 3.44
CA ALA A 83 -5.49 -1.01 2.37
C ALA A 83 -6.77 -1.72 1.91
N VAL A 84 -6.74 -3.06 1.81
CA VAL A 84 -7.90 -3.85 1.41
C VAL A 84 -8.99 -3.86 2.49
N VAL A 85 -8.60 -3.89 3.76
CA VAL A 85 -9.55 -3.76 4.88
C VAL A 85 -10.26 -2.41 4.81
N LEU A 86 -9.49 -1.32 4.73
CA LEU A 86 -10.04 0.04 4.63
C LEU A 86 -10.92 0.23 3.39
N LEU A 87 -10.54 -0.35 2.24
CA LEU A 87 -11.35 -0.29 1.04
C LEU A 87 -12.70 -1.02 1.20
N LYS A 88 -12.73 -2.16 1.91
CA LYS A 88 -13.97 -2.90 2.18
C LYS A 88 -14.88 -2.10 3.12
N GLU A 89 -14.31 -1.51 4.17
CA GLU A 89 -15.03 -0.66 5.13
C GLU A 89 -15.65 0.57 4.45
N GLN A 90 -14.90 1.27 3.60
CA GLN A 90 -15.38 2.43 2.85
C GLN A 90 -16.50 2.10 1.84
N ARG A 91 -16.55 0.85 1.37
CA ARG A 91 -17.52 0.41 0.35
C ARG A 91 -18.77 -0.26 0.92
N HIS A 92 -18.90 -0.35 2.25
CA HIS A 92 -20.00 -1.07 2.91
C HIS A 92 -20.26 -2.45 2.29
N LEU A 93 -19.19 -3.20 1.99
CA LEU A 93 -19.28 -4.60 1.56
C LEU A 93 -19.45 -5.54 2.75
#